data_AF-A0A8T3MJB3-F1
#
_entry.id   AF-A0A8T3MJB3-F1
#
_cell.length_a   1.000
_cell.length_b   1.000
_cell.length_c   1.000
_cell.angle_alpha   90.00
_cell.angle_beta   90.00
_cell.angle_gamma   90.00
#
_symmetry.space_group_name_H-M   'P 1'
#
loop_
_entity.id
_entity.type
_entity.pdbx_description
1 polymer ?
#
loop_
_entity_poly.entity_id
_entity_poly.type
_entity_poly.pdbx_seq_one_letter_code
_entity_poly.pdbx_strand_id
1 'polypeptide(L)'
;MPLAVSSAVVGSTNPAKVAAVRATLARLAPGCAVTAVSVRSTVPDQPFGDEETRRGAEARARAALAGSGADLGFGLEGGVFFDGAVPYL
;
A
#
# COMPACT_ATOMS: atom_id res chain seq x y z
N MET A 1 -14.84 -16.73 7.23
CA MET A 1 -13.83 -17.65 6.67
C MET A 1 -12.56 -16.86 6.43
N PRO A 2 -11.37 -17.39 6.75
CA PRO A 2 -10.11 -16.75 6.38
C PRO A 2 -9.93 -16.74 4.86
N LEU A 3 -9.24 -15.73 4.34
CA LEU A 3 -8.90 -15.61 2.92
C LEU A 3 -7.94 -16.73 2.52
N ALA A 4 -8.12 -17.29 1.33
CA ALA A 4 -7.24 -18.30 0.75
C ALA A 4 -5.98 -17.66 0.13
N VAL A 5 -5.19 -16.99 0.96
CA VAL A 5 -3.97 -16.26 0.58
C VAL A 5 -2.84 -16.71 1.50
N SER A 6 -1.72 -17.14 0.93
CA SER A 6 -0.57 -17.69 1.65
C SER A 6 0.65 -16.78 1.64
N SER A 7 0.72 -15.83 0.71
CA SER A 7 1.85 -14.90 0.57
C SER A 7 1.40 -13.50 0.16
N ALA A 8 2.05 -12.49 0.73
CA ALA A 8 1.79 -11.10 0.43
C ALA A 8 3.09 -10.29 0.38
N VAL A 9 3.12 -9.27 -0.47
CA VAL A 9 4.25 -8.35 -0.61
C VAL A 9 3.80 -6.91 -0.41
N VAL A 10 4.56 -6.15 0.39
CA VAL A 10 4.31 -4.72 0.62
C VAL A 10 5.27 -3.88 -0.20
N GLY A 11 4.75 -2.97 -1.03
CA GLY A 11 5.50 -1.99 -1.83
C GLY A 11 6.04 -0.82 -1.00
N SER A 12 6.58 -1.11 0.18
CA SER A 12 7.27 -0.17 1.05
C SER A 12 8.10 -0.92 2.09
N THR A 13 9.28 -0.41 2.41
CA THR A 13 10.09 -0.88 3.55
C THR A 13 9.85 -0.07 4.82
N ASN A 14 8.88 0.86 4.83
CA ASN A 14 8.53 1.62 6.03
C ASN A 14 7.95 0.68 7.10
N PRO A 15 8.54 0.61 8.32
CA PRO A 15 8.11 -0.33 9.35
C PRO A 15 6.63 -0.22 9.74
N ALA A 16 6.09 1.00 9.79
CA ALA A 16 4.68 1.22 10.15
C ALA A 16 3.72 0.67 9.08
N LYS A 17 4.03 0.91 7.80
CA LYS A 17 3.24 0.40 6.67
C LYS A 17 3.26 -1.14 6.64
N VAL A 18 4.44 -1.75 6.84
CA VAL A 18 4.59 -3.21 6.89
C VAL A 18 3.84 -3.80 8.09
N ALA A 19 3.95 -3.19 9.27
CA ALA A 19 3.26 -3.65 10.48
C ALA A 19 1.73 -3.59 10.33
N ALA A 20 1.19 -2.54 9.71
CA ALA A 20 -0.24 -2.43 9.45
C ALA A 20 -0.78 -3.58 8.57
N VAL A 21 -0.04 -3.94 7.50
CA VAL A 21 -0.40 -5.07 6.64
C VAL A 21 -0.31 -6.40 7.39
N ARG A 22 0.77 -6.62 8.17
CA ARG A 22 0.92 -7.83 9.00
C ARG A 22 -0.22 -7.99 9.99
N ALA A 23 -0.58 -6.94 10.71
CA ALA A 23 -1.67 -6.98 11.70
C ALA A 23 -3.03 -7.30 11.04
N THR A 24 -3.26 -6.76 9.83
CA THR A 24 -4.47 -7.02 9.06
C THR A 24 -4.53 -8.48 8.60
N LEU A 25 -3.46 -9.00 8.00
CA LEU A 25 -3.41 -10.37 7.50
C LEU A 25 -3.37 -11.41 8.62
N ALA A 26 -2.82 -11.10 9.80
CA ALA A 26 -2.90 -11.98 10.97
C ALA A 26 -4.36 -12.34 11.35
N ARG A 27 -5.31 -11.43 11.06
CA ARG A 27 -6.74 -11.64 11.31
C ARG A 27 -7.47 -12.25 10.11
N LEU A 28 -7.14 -11.79 8.89
CA LEU A 28 -7.89 -12.14 7.68
C LEU A 28 -7.35 -13.38 6.96
N ALA A 29 -6.05 -13.62 7.02
CA ALA A 29 -5.35 -14.75 6.40
C ALA A 29 -4.26 -15.29 7.35
N PRO A 30 -4.63 -15.90 8.49
CA PRO A 30 -3.65 -16.45 9.43
C PRO A 30 -2.69 -17.40 8.72
N GLY A 31 -1.38 -17.21 8.91
CA GLY A 31 -0.34 -17.99 8.23
C GLY A 31 0.17 -17.38 6.91
N CYS A 32 -0.41 -16.29 6.42
CA CYS A 32 0.10 -15.56 5.26
C CYS A 32 1.49 -14.97 5.54
N ALA A 33 2.48 -15.37 4.73
CA ALA A 33 3.83 -14.82 4.79
C ALA A 33 3.88 -13.42 4.16
N VAL A 34 4.29 -12.42 4.93
CA VAL A 34 4.41 -11.03 4.43
C VAL A 34 5.88 -10.67 4.22
N THR A 35 6.22 -10.23 3.00
CA THR A 35 7.52 -9.65 2.64
C THR A 35 7.37 -8.17 2.28
N ALA A 36 8.48 -7.44 2.20
CA ALA A 36 8.48 -6.01 1.92
C ALA A 36 9.57 -5.68 0.90
N VAL A 37 9.24 -4.83 -0.06
CA VAL A 37 10.15 -4.40 -1.13
C VAL A 37 10.07 -2.90 -1.33
N SER A 38 11.21 -2.27 -1.62
CA SER A 38 11.24 -0.87 -1.98
C SER A 38 10.84 -0.72 -3.44
N VAL A 39 9.82 0.11 -3.71
CA VAL A 39 9.38 0.46 -5.06
C VAL A 39 9.35 1.98 -5.22
N ARG A 40 9.63 2.43 -6.44
CA ARG A 40 9.65 3.86 -6.77
C ARG A 40 8.23 4.44 -6.68
N SER A 41 8.07 5.63 -6.11
CA SER A 41 6.79 6.34 -6.15
C SER A 41 6.47 6.76 -7.59
N THR A 42 5.19 6.72 -7.95
CA THR A 42 4.67 7.25 -9.23
C THR A 42 3.92 8.56 -9.06
N VAL A 43 3.92 9.11 -7.84
CA VAL A 43 3.29 10.36 -7.45
C VAL A 43 4.31 11.21 -6.69
N PRO A 44 4.11 12.54 -6.59
CA PRO A 44 4.96 13.40 -5.78
C PRO A 44 5.09 12.89 -4.33
N ASP A 45 6.14 13.32 -3.63
CA ASP A 45 6.36 12.95 -2.22
C ASP A 45 5.18 13.35 -1.32
N GLN A 46 4.44 14.38 -1.71
CA GLN A 46 3.17 14.78 -1.11
C GLN A 46 2.04 14.69 -2.15
N PRO A 47 1.33 13.56 -2.25
CA PRO A 47 0.13 13.43 -3.09
C PRO A 47 -0.97 14.38 -2.62
N PHE A 48 -1.65 15.02 -3.58
CA PHE A 48 -2.77 15.92 -3.30
C PHE A 48 -4.10 15.34 -3.76
N GLY A 49 -5.04 15.22 -2.83
CA GLY A 49 -6.36 14.64 -3.06
C GLY A 49 -6.36 13.12 -3.17
N ASP A 50 -7.56 12.57 -3.17
CA ASP A 50 -7.78 11.11 -3.16
C ASP A 50 -7.26 10.44 -4.43
N GLU A 51 -7.36 11.11 -5.58
CA GLU A 51 -6.98 10.53 -6.86
C GLU A 51 -5.49 10.23 -6.93
N GLU A 52 -4.64 11.19 -6.54
CA GLU A 52 -3.19 10.97 -6.53
C GLU A 52 -2.79 9.96 -5.47
N THR A 53 -3.38 10.05 -4.28
CA THR A 53 -3.10 9.14 -3.17
C THR A 53 -3.43 7.70 -3.55
N ARG A 54 -4.60 7.47 -4.14
CA ARG A 54 -5.04 6.17 -4.65
C ARG A 54 -4.11 5.68 -5.77
N ARG A 55 -3.81 6.52 -6.76
CA ARG A 55 -2.92 6.17 -7.88
C ARG A 55 -1.55 5.73 -7.38
N GLY A 56 -0.97 6.44 -6.41
CA GLY A 56 0.30 6.08 -5.76
C GLY A 56 0.23 4.73 -5.05
N ALA A 57 -0.79 4.53 -4.22
CA ALA A 57 -1.00 3.27 -3.51
C ALA A 57 -1.14 2.08 -4.47
N GLU A 58 -1.98 2.19 -5.50
CA GLU A 58 -2.17 1.11 -6.47
C GLU A 58 -0.91 0.81 -7.29
N ALA A 59 -0.18 1.86 -7.70
CA ALA A 59 1.08 1.68 -8.44
C ALA A 59 2.12 0.95 -7.59
N ARG A 60 2.23 1.27 -6.30
CA ARG A 60 3.11 0.54 -5.36
C ARG A 60 2.69 -0.92 -5.21
N ALA A 61 1.39 -1.19 -5.05
CA ALA A 61 0.87 -2.55 -4.93
C ALA A 61 1.21 -3.39 -6.16
N ARG A 62 0.94 -2.84 -7.36
CA ARG A 62 1.21 -3.50 -8.65
C ARG A 62 2.70 -3.73 -8.86
N ALA A 63 3.54 -2.72 -8.59
CA ALA A 63 4.99 -2.82 -8.74
C ALA A 63 5.60 -3.84 -7.78
N ALA A 64 5.10 -3.91 -6.54
CA ALA A 64 5.57 -4.89 -5.57
C ALA A 64 5.17 -6.32 -5.94
N LEU A 65 3.93 -6.49 -6.45
CA LEU A 65 3.42 -7.79 -6.87
C LEU A 65 4.16 -8.32 -8.10
N ALA A 66 4.50 -7.43 -9.04
CA ALA A 66 5.21 -7.78 -10.26
C ALA A 66 6.55 -8.48 -9.96
N GLY A 67 6.66 -9.75 -10.35
CA GLY A 67 7.87 -10.55 -10.17
C GLY A 67 8.09 -11.10 -8.74
N SER A 68 7.17 -10.84 -7.80
CA SER A 68 7.27 -11.38 -6.42
C SER A 68 6.82 -12.83 -6.29
N GLY A 69 5.92 -13.29 -7.17
CA GLY A 69 5.23 -14.57 -7.03
C GLY A 69 4.25 -14.63 -5.84
N ALA A 70 3.97 -13.50 -5.17
CA ALA A 70 3.04 -13.45 -4.06
C ALA A 70 1.58 -13.51 -4.54
N ASP A 71 0.67 -13.92 -3.66
CA ASP A 71 -0.78 -13.97 -3.94
C ASP A 71 -1.40 -12.55 -3.93
N LEU A 72 -0.87 -11.65 -3.09
CA LEU A 72 -1.35 -10.27 -2.93
C LEU A 72 -0.23 -9.24 -2.89
N GLY A 73 -0.47 -8.08 -3.51
CA GLY A 73 0.38 -6.89 -3.41
C GLY A 73 -0.32 -5.78 -2.61
N PHE A 74 0.40 -5.18 -1.68
CA PHE A 74 -0.07 -4.06 -0.86
C PHE A 74 0.72 -2.80 -1.17
N GLY A 75 0.00 -1.70 -1.42
CA GLY A 75 0.56 -0.36 -1.50
C GLY A 75 -0.20 0.55 -0.56
N LEU A 76 0.55 1.30 0.24
CA LEU A 76 0.00 2.24 1.22
C LEU A 76 0.63 3.61 0.93
N GLU A 77 -0.21 4.62 0.75
CA GLU A 77 0.22 5.99 0.46
C GLU A 77 -0.49 6.96 1.41
N GLY A 78 0.26 7.94 1.91
CA GLY A 78 -0.32 9.06 2.63
C GLY A 78 -0.53 10.20 1.64
N GLY A 79 -1.63 10.92 1.78
CA GLY A 79 -1.92 12.12 0.99
C GLY A 79 -2.61 13.17 1.83
N VAL A 80 -2.73 14.37 1.28
CA VAL A 80 -3.41 15.50 1.90
C VAL A 80 -4.51 16.02 0.99
N PHE A 81 -5.53 16.65 1.55
CA PHE A 81 -6.57 17.35 0.82
C PHE A 81 -6.86 18.68 1.51
N PHE A 82 -7.44 19.63 0.78
CA PHE A 82 -7.93 20.86 1.40
C PHE A 82 -9.21 20.55 2.15
N ASP A 83 -9.24 20.90 3.44
CA ASP A 83 -10.47 20.92 4.21
C ASP A 83 -11.18 22.27 3.94
N GLY A 84 -12.19 22.25 3.07
CA GLY A 84 -12.97 23.43 2.68
C GLY A 84 -12.52 24.10 1.37
N ALA A 85 -12.86 25.38 1.21
CA ALA A 85 -12.54 26.15 0.01
C ALA A 85 -11.02 26.37 -0.08
N VAL A 86 -10.46 26.14 -1.27
CA VAL A 86 -9.05 26.42 -1.55
C VAL A 86 -8.88 27.94 -1.47
N PRO A 87 -8.14 28.51 -0.49
CA PRO A 87 -8.21 29.95 -0.25
C PRO A 87 -7.60 30.82 -1.36
N TYR A 88 -7.01 30.19 -2.38
CA TYR A 88 -6.19 30.83 -3.41
C TYR A 88 -6.44 30.28 -4.83
N LEU A 89 -7.52 29.52 -5.03
CA LEU A 89 -8.09 29.16 -6.34
C LEU A 89 -9.56 29.60 -6.37
#